data_AF-A0A1I3XAQ7-F1
#
_entry.id   AF-A0A1I3XAQ7-F1
#
_cell.length_a   1.000
_cell.length_b   1.000
_cell.length_c   1.000
_cell.angle_alpha   90.00
_cell.angle_beta   90.00
_cell.angle_gamma   90.00
#
_symmetry.space_group_name_H-M   'P 1'
#
loop_
_entity.id
_entity.type
_entity.pdbx_description
1 polymer ?
#
loop_
_entity_poly.entity_id
_entity_poly.type
_entity_poly.pdbx_seq_one_letter_code
_entity_poly.pdbx_strand_id
1 'polypeptide(L)'
;MRGTKADRTRENQRFLKALRRTANVTLAAEAAGQTRKTFQKRRARNPDFASQWDAALAYAQAQLAAGAPSPTPEGEAARTGGGEYSVRASRGRAVQVRRAPKGVLTTEGERRFLAHLAATANVRLSAEATGIGWNAIYARRRRSADFARAMEAALAEGYERLELALLDNALRSLDPTGEDLGEWRETVDETDPLTLMTPREALLLLGYRRPEIVEGRPHTGFAVPRIPREQALARLSRELDRVERRLRREKG
;
A
#
# COMPACT_ATOMS: atom_id res chain seq x y z
N MET A 1 -48.70 -10.10 -2.45
CA MET A 1 -49.14 -10.63 -1.13
C MET A 1 -48.37 -9.92 -0.01
N ARG A 2 -49.05 -9.36 0.99
CA ARG A 2 -48.40 -8.77 2.18
C ARG A 2 -48.00 -9.91 3.11
N GLY A 3 -46.70 -10.05 3.40
CA GLY A 3 -46.18 -11.08 4.32
C GLY A 3 -46.82 -11.01 5.72
N THR A 4 -46.89 -12.18 6.37
CA THR A 4 -47.52 -12.37 7.68
C THR A 4 -46.80 -11.56 8.77
N LYS A 5 -47.42 -11.39 9.96
CA LYS A 5 -46.78 -10.71 11.10
C LYS A 5 -45.47 -11.41 11.49
N ALA A 6 -45.44 -12.74 11.43
CA ALA A 6 -44.26 -13.55 11.69
C ALA A 6 -43.14 -13.30 10.67
N ASP A 7 -43.46 -13.18 9.38
CA ASP A 7 -42.47 -12.86 8.35
C ASP A 7 -41.81 -11.50 8.59
N ARG A 8 -42.60 -10.49 8.97
CA ARG A 8 -42.06 -9.15 9.29
C ARG A 8 -41.14 -9.18 10.50
N THR A 9 -41.45 -9.97 11.52
CA THR A 9 -40.58 -10.15 12.69
C THR A 9 -39.26 -10.80 12.28
N ARG A 10 -39.29 -11.85 11.44
CA ARG A 10 -38.09 -12.52 10.92
C ARG A 10 -37.24 -11.58 10.07
N GLU A 11 -37.86 -10.79 9.21
CA GLU A 11 -37.19 -9.76 8.41
C GLU A 11 -36.53 -8.69 9.31
N ASN A 12 -37.23 -8.21 10.34
CA ASN A 12 -36.69 -7.25 11.31
C ASN A 12 -35.48 -7.82 12.07
N GLN A 13 -35.54 -9.08 12.51
CA GLN A 13 -34.42 -9.75 13.17
C GLN A 13 -33.21 -9.89 12.24
N ARG A 14 -33.41 -10.31 10.98
CA ARG A 14 -32.33 -10.38 9.98
C ARG A 14 -31.70 -9.01 9.74
N PHE A 15 -32.54 -7.98 9.61
CA PHE A 15 -32.10 -6.60 9.45
C PHE A 15 -31.26 -6.13 10.64
N LEU A 16 -31.74 -6.29 11.88
CA LEU A 16 -31.02 -5.87 13.08
C LEU A 16 -29.70 -6.62 13.25
N LYS A 17 -29.68 -7.94 12.97
CA LYS A 17 -28.45 -8.74 12.98
C LYS A 17 -27.43 -8.23 11.96
N ALA A 18 -27.86 -7.91 10.74
CA ALA A 18 -26.98 -7.35 9.72
C ALA A 18 -26.53 -5.91 10.05
N LEU A 19 -27.39 -5.11 10.67
CA LEU A 19 -27.07 -3.75 11.10
C LEU A 19 -26.01 -3.75 12.21
N ARG A 20 -26.10 -4.67 13.18
CA ARG A 20 -25.09 -4.88 14.23
C ARG A 20 -23.70 -5.23 13.69
N ARG A 21 -23.62 -5.82 12.50
CA ARG A 21 -22.36 -6.19 11.84
C ARG A 21 -21.80 -5.08 10.96
N THR A 22 -22.67 -4.32 10.31
CA THR A 22 -22.25 -3.43 9.22
C THR A 22 -22.37 -1.94 9.53
N ALA A 23 -23.16 -1.55 10.54
CA ALA A 23 -23.61 -0.17 10.77
C ALA A 23 -24.18 0.53 9.51
N ASN A 24 -24.56 -0.23 8.48
CA ASN A 24 -25.00 0.28 7.19
C ASN A 24 -26.42 -0.20 6.90
N VAL A 25 -27.35 0.74 6.93
CA VAL A 25 -28.79 0.46 6.77
C VAL A 25 -29.10 -0.13 5.41
N THR A 26 -28.43 0.30 4.34
CA THR A 26 -28.68 -0.22 2.99
C THR A 26 -28.24 -1.68 2.89
N LEU A 27 -27.02 -2.00 3.35
CA LEU A 27 -26.52 -3.38 3.37
C LEU A 27 -27.36 -4.28 4.28
N ALA A 28 -27.79 -3.76 5.44
CA ALA A 28 -28.65 -4.50 6.35
C ALA A 28 -30.03 -4.78 5.75
N ALA A 29 -30.59 -3.85 4.98
CA ALA A 29 -31.86 -4.04 4.29
C ALA A 29 -31.75 -5.07 3.15
N GLU A 30 -30.69 -4.97 2.33
CA GLU A 30 -30.36 -5.95 1.28
C GLU A 30 -30.22 -7.36 1.86
N ALA A 31 -29.49 -7.53 2.98
CA ALA A 31 -29.35 -8.81 3.67
C ALA A 31 -30.67 -9.38 4.21
N ALA A 32 -31.65 -8.51 4.48
CA ALA A 32 -33.00 -8.88 4.87
C ALA A 32 -33.94 -9.12 3.66
N GLY A 33 -33.48 -8.92 2.42
CA GLY A 33 -34.27 -9.07 1.20
C GLY A 33 -35.33 -7.97 1.00
N GLN A 34 -35.14 -6.81 1.63
CA GLN A 34 -36.12 -5.71 1.62
C GLN A 34 -35.43 -4.36 1.36
N THR A 35 -36.21 -3.35 1.01
CA THR A 35 -35.64 -2.00 0.78
C THR A 35 -35.41 -1.25 2.10
N ARG A 36 -34.43 -0.33 2.12
CA ARG A 36 -34.24 0.61 3.24
C ARG A 36 -35.52 1.37 3.61
N LYS A 37 -36.32 1.77 2.61
CA LYS A 37 -37.59 2.49 2.81
C LYS A 37 -38.58 1.66 3.63
N THR A 38 -38.62 0.34 3.41
CA THR A 38 -39.46 -0.59 4.18
C THR A 38 -39.13 -0.52 5.67
N PHE A 39 -37.84 -0.60 6.01
CA PHE A 39 -37.39 -0.57 7.40
C PHE A 39 -37.53 0.81 8.05
N GLN A 40 -37.32 1.90 7.31
CA GLN A 40 -37.59 3.25 7.81
C GLN A 40 -39.07 3.46 8.17
N LYS A 41 -40.00 2.98 7.32
CA LYS A 41 -41.44 3.04 7.63
C LYS A 41 -41.80 2.20 8.87
N ARG A 42 -41.12 1.07 9.09
CA ARG A 42 -41.30 0.24 10.30
C ARG A 42 -40.79 0.95 11.55
N ARG A 43 -39.60 1.57 11.46
CA ARG A 43 -39.01 2.37 12.54
C ARG A 43 -39.93 3.50 12.98
N ALA A 44 -40.53 4.21 12.03
CA ALA A 44 -41.46 5.31 12.34
C ALA A 44 -42.74 4.86 13.05
N ARG A 45 -43.15 3.59 12.91
CA ARG A 45 -44.41 3.06 13.44
C ARG A 45 -44.25 2.21 14.71
N ASN A 46 -43.04 1.76 15.03
CA ASN A 46 -42.78 0.85 16.14
C ASN A 46 -41.60 1.38 16.98
N PRO A 47 -41.87 1.96 18.17
CA PRO A 47 -40.85 2.49 19.06
C PRO A 47 -39.83 1.46 19.59
N ASP A 48 -40.28 0.22 19.85
CA ASP A 48 -39.40 -0.86 20.28
C ASP A 48 -38.40 -1.23 19.18
N PHE A 49 -38.87 -1.36 17.95
CA PHE A 49 -37.99 -1.58 16.80
C PHE A 49 -37.02 -0.41 16.56
N ALA A 50 -37.46 0.83 16.81
CA ALA A 50 -36.58 2.00 16.74
C ALA A 50 -35.47 1.94 17.80
N SER A 51 -35.80 1.58 19.03
CA SER A 51 -34.83 1.43 20.12
C SER A 51 -33.81 0.32 19.84
N GLN A 52 -34.27 -0.84 19.36
CA GLN A 52 -33.39 -1.94 18.96
C GLN A 52 -32.48 -1.56 17.79
N TRP A 53 -32.97 -0.75 16.85
CA TRP A 53 -32.18 -0.22 15.74
C TRP A 53 -31.05 0.69 16.23
N ASP A 54 -31.38 1.64 17.12
CA ASP A 54 -30.41 2.59 17.64
C ASP A 54 -29.35 1.88 18.50
N ALA A 55 -29.76 0.91 19.33
CA ALA A 55 -28.84 0.04 20.05
C ALA A 55 -27.94 -0.79 19.10
N ALA A 56 -28.50 -1.30 18.00
CA ALA A 56 -27.72 -2.03 17.00
C ALA A 56 -26.69 -1.16 16.29
N LEU A 57 -27.04 0.09 15.96
CA LEU A 57 -26.10 1.05 15.38
C LEU A 57 -24.99 1.43 16.34
N ALA A 58 -25.32 1.77 17.58
CA ALA A 58 -24.35 2.14 18.61
C ALA A 58 -23.35 0.99 18.85
N TYR A 59 -23.85 -0.23 19.00
CA TYR A 59 -23.01 -1.43 19.13
C TYR A 59 -22.08 -1.62 17.92
N ALA A 60 -22.63 -1.58 16.70
CA ALA A 60 -21.83 -1.78 15.49
C ALA A 60 -20.74 -0.72 15.33
N GLN A 61 -21.07 0.55 15.60
CA GLN A 61 -20.12 1.65 15.49
C GLN A 61 -19.02 1.53 16.54
N ALA A 62 -19.33 1.12 17.78
CA ALA A 62 -18.33 0.88 18.81
C ALA A 62 -17.39 -0.27 18.41
N GLN A 63 -17.92 -1.39 17.92
CA GLN A 63 -17.10 -2.52 17.47
C GLN A 63 -16.20 -2.13 16.28
N LEU A 64 -16.73 -1.42 15.30
CA LEU A 64 -15.95 -0.99 14.13
C LEU A 64 -14.92 0.09 14.47
N ALA A 65 -15.19 0.94 15.46
CA ALA A 65 -14.22 1.92 15.95
C ALA A 65 -13.10 1.25 16.76
N ALA A 66 -13.43 0.26 17.59
CA ALA A 66 -12.46 -0.50 18.38
C ALA A 66 -11.52 -1.34 17.52
N GLY A 67 -12.01 -1.89 16.40
CA GLY A 67 -11.21 -2.73 15.49
C GLY A 67 -10.24 -1.97 14.57
N ALA A 68 -9.99 -0.68 14.81
CA ALA A 68 -9.27 0.23 13.91
C ALA A 68 -9.80 0.17 12.46
N PRO A 69 -10.75 1.06 12.07
CA PRO A 69 -11.40 0.94 10.76
C PRO A 69 -10.37 1.00 9.62
N SER A 70 -10.15 -0.13 8.94
CA SER A 70 -9.29 -0.17 7.76
C SER A 70 -10.01 0.47 6.57
N PRO A 71 -9.54 1.63 6.09
CA PRO A 71 -10.11 2.26 4.90
C PRO A 71 -9.78 1.49 3.62
N THR A 72 -8.86 0.53 3.70
CA THR A 72 -8.37 -0.29 2.60
C THR A 72 -9.28 -1.51 2.47
N PRO A 73 -9.84 -1.77 1.29
CA PRO A 73 -10.63 -2.97 1.05
C PRO A 73 -9.77 -4.23 1.24
N GLU A 74 -10.34 -5.24 1.88
CA GLU A 74 -9.73 -6.57 1.94
C GLU A 74 -9.99 -7.34 0.63
N GLY A 75 -9.05 -8.17 0.22
CA GLY A 75 -9.15 -9.01 -0.97
C GLY A 75 -7.79 -9.56 -1.41
N GLU A 76 -7.79 -10.72 -2.08
CA GLU A 76 -6.58 -11.40 -2.58
C GLU A 76 -6.01 -10.77 -3.86
N ALA A 77 -6.85 -10.06 -4.62
CA ALA A 77 -6.43 -9.30 -5.78
C ALA A 77 -5.80 -7.97 -5.35
N ALA A 78 -4.82 -7.47 -6.10
CA ALA A 78 -4.17 -6.18 -5.80
C ALA A 78 -5.11 -4.96 -5.89
N ARG A 79 -6.21 -5.12 -6.63
CA ARG A 79 -7.24 -4.10 -6.80
C ARG A 79 -8.61 -4.72 -6.62
N THR A 80 -9.53 -3.92 -6.11
CA THR A 80 -10.95 -4.26 -6.00
C THR A 80 -11.59 -4.42 -7.38
N GLY A 81 -12.30 -5.53 -7.58
CA GLY A 81 -13.20 -5.77 -8.72
C GLY A 81 -14.51 -4.98 -8.62
N GLY A 82 -14.86 -4.53 -7.41
CA GLY A 82 -16.07 -3.79 -7.09
C GLY A 82 -17.06 -4.69 -6.37
N GLY A 83 -17.43 -4.32 -5.14
CA GLY A 83 -18.34 -5.09 -4.29
C GLY A 83 -17.69 -5.66 -3.03
N GLU A 84 -16.36 -5.67 -2.94
CA GLU A 84 -15.63 -6.00 -1.71
C GLU A 84 -16.03 -5.05 -0.58
N TYR A 85 -16.03 -5.53 0.65
CA TYR A 85 -16.39 -4.72 1.81
C TYR A 85 -15.17 -3.98 2.37
N SER A 86 -15.38 -2.73 2.78
CA SER A 86 -14.38 -1.89 3.45
C SER A 86 -15.02 -1.15 4.62
N VAL A 87 -14.30 -1.01 5.74
CA VAL A 87 -14.78 -0.29 6.91
C VAL A 87 -14.32 1.17 6.81
N ARG A 88 -15.27 2.09 6.60
CA ARG A 88 -14.93 3.49 6.34
C ARG A 88 -15.67 4.45 7.29
N ALA A 89 -14.90 5.29 7.96
CA ALA A 89 -15.39 6.57 8.48
C ALA A 89 -15.37 7.63 7.36
N SER A 90 -16.37 8.49 7.32
CA SER A 90 -16.39 9.67 6.44
C SER A 90 -16.37 10.93 7.31
N ARG A 91 -15.96 12.08 6.76
CA ARG A 91 -15.87 13.34 7.53
C ARG A 91 -17.21 13.62 8.23
N GLY A 92 -17.17 13.70 9.56
CA GLY A 92 -18.34 13.94 10.41
C GLY A 92 -19.38 12.80 10.45
N ARG A 93 -19.06 11.60 9.93
CA ARG A 93 -19.97 10.45 9.94
C ARG A 93 -19.34 9.26 10.63
N ALA A 94 -20.17 8.56 11.41
CA ALA A 94 -19.77 7.34 12.10
C ALA A 94 -19.27 6.24 11.15
N VAL A 95 -18.38 5.40 11.69
CA VAL A 95 -17.76 4.26 11.02
C VAL A 95 -18.83 3.28 10.55
N GLN A 96 -18.74 2.81 9.30
CA GLN A 96 -19.63 1.78 8.76
C GLN A 96 -18.95 0.94 7.68
N VAL A 97 -19.45 -0.27 7.47
CA VAL A 97 -19.08 -1.13 6.35
C VAL A 97 -19.71 -0.59 5.07
N ARG A 98 -18.92 -0.47 4.00
CA ARG A 98 -19.34 -0.03 2.67
C ARG A 98 -18.74 -0.94 1.61
N ARG A 99 -19.40 -1.03 0.45
CA ARG A 99 -18.78 -1.63 -0.73
C ARG A 99 -17.70 -0.70 -1.27
N ALA A 100 -16.54 -1.24 -1.53
CA ALA A 100 -15.44 -0.54 -2.17
C ALA A 100 -15.77 -0.28 -3.64
N PRO A 101 -15.44 0.91 -4.18
CA PRO A 101 -15.55 1.16 -5.61
C PRO A 101 -14.47 0.35 -6.35
N LYS A 102 -14.72 0.01 -7.61
CA LYS A 102 -13.78 -0.71 -8.47
C LYS A 102 -12.45 0.04 -8.61
N GLY A 103 -11.35 -0.69 -8.66
CA GLY A 103 -10.01 -0.15 -8.95
C GLY A 103 -9.30 0.51 -7.78
N VAL A 104 -9.77 0.31 -6.55
CA VAL A 104 -9.08 0.74 -5.33
C VAL A 104 -8.06 -0.32 -4.90
N LEU A 105 -6.88 0.15 -4.47
CA LEU A 105 -5.82 -0.64 -3.85
C LEU A 105 -6.35 -1.39 -2.63
N THR A 106 -6.21 -2.72 -2.63
CA THR A 106 -6.56 -3.59 -1.49
C THR A 106 -5.39 -3.68 -0.51
N THR A 107 -5.60 -4.31 0.65
CA THR A 107 -4.51 -4.60 1.60
C THR A 107 -3.43 -5.48 0.97
N GLU A 108 -3.83 -6.48 0.19
CA GLU A 108 -2.88 -7.34 -0.53
C GLU A 108 -2.15 -6.60 -1.65
N GLY A 109 -2.85 -5.71 -2.37
CA GLY A 109 -2.22 -4.82 -3.34
C GLY A 109 -1.22 -3.88 -2.69
N GLU A 110 -1.57 -3.33 -1.52
CA GLU A 110 -0.68 -2.48 -0.73
C GLU A 110 0.58 -3.23 -0.32
N ARG A 111 0.44 -4.47 0.16
CA ARG A 111 1.56 -5.36 0.48
C ARG A 111 2.45 -5.64 -0.73
N ARG A 112 1.87 -6.01 -1.88
CA ARG A 112 2.60 -6.27 -3.13
C ARG A 112 3.34 -5.02 -3.63
N PHE A 113 2.67 -3.87 -3.60
CA PHE A 113 3.27 -2.60 -3.96
C PHE A 113 4.49 -2.30 -3.09
N LEU A 114 4.35 -2.41 -1.77
CA LEU A 114 5.44 -2.11 -0.83
C LEU A 114 6.61 -3.09 -0.97
N ALA A 115 6.34 -4.38 -1.18
CA ALA A 115 7.39 -5.38 -1.41
C ALA A 115 8.17 -5.07 -2.70
N HIS A 116 7.47 -4.73 -3.79
CA HIS A 116 8.11 -4.37 -5.05
C HIS A 116 8.89 -3.04 -4.95
N LEU A 117 8.39 -2.10 -4.14
CA LEU A 117 9.06 -0.83 -3.88
C LEU A 117 10.34 -1.03 -3.05
N ALA A 118 10.29 -1.91 -2.05
CA ALA A 118 11.44 -2.32 -1.26
C ALA A 118 12.47 -3.10 -2.07
N ALA A 119 12.09 -3.75 -3.17
CA ALA A 119 13.03 -4.38 -4.07
C ALA A 119 13.68 -3.38 -5.06
N THR A 120 12.92 -2.40 -5.56
CA THR A 120 13.33 -1.62 -6.75
C THR A 120 13.57 -0.13 -6.53
N ALA A 121 13.11 0.43 -5.41
CA ALA A 121 12.99 1.88 -5.19
C ALA A 121 12.25 2.66 -6.31
N ASN A 122 11.55 1.97 -7.22
CA ASN A 122 10.90 2.57 -8.37
C ASN A 122 9.37 2.53 -8.22
N VAL A 123 8.78 3.69 -7.93
CA VAL A 123 7.34 3.84 -7.72
C VAL A 123 6.53 3.47 -8.97
N ARG A 124 7.03 3.75 -10.18
CA ARG A 124 6.29 3.45 -11.42
C ARG A 124 6.23 1.94 -11.66
N LEU A 125 7.38 1.26 -11.60
CA LEU A 125 7.45 -0.20 -11.73
C LEU A 125 6.62 -0.89 -10.65
N SER A 126 6.71 -0.43 -9.40
CA SER A 126 5.94 -0.98 -8.29
C SER A 126 4.42 -0.80 -8.47
N ALA A 127 4.00 0.32 -9.05
CA ALA A 127 2.59 0.57 -9.36
C ALA A 127 2.09 -0.33 -10.49
N GLU A 128 2.89 -0.52 -11.54
CA GLU A 128 2.61 -1.43 -12.65
C GLU A 128 2.46 -2.89 -12.19
N ALA A 129 3.33 -3.35 -11.28
CA ALA A 129 3.24 -4.68 -10.68
C ALA A 129 1.91 -4.94 -9.94
N THR A 130 1.19 -3.89 -9.53
CA THR A 130 -0.15 -4.00 -8.92
C THR A 130 -1.30 -3.70 -9.88
N GLY A 131 -1.01 -3.28 -11.11
CA GLY A 131 -2.01 -2.83 -12.08
C GLY A 131 -2.72 -1.54 -11.65
N ILE A 132 -2.11 -0.74 -10.77
CA ILE A 132 -2.66 0.52 -10.28
C ILE A 132 -1.87 1.69 -10.87
N GLY A 133 -2.57 2.74 -11.28
CA GLY A 133 -1.91 3.96 -11.76
C GLY A 133 -1.12 4.65 -10.64
N TRP A 134 0.11 5.05 -10.92
CA TRP A 134 1.01 5.74 -9.96
C TRP A 134 0.38 6.99 -9.31
N ASN A 135 -0.49 7.71 -10.01
CA ASN A 135 -1.26 8.83 -9.46
C ASN A 135 -2.14 8.42 -8.25
N ALA A 136 -2.72 7.21 -8.30
CA ALA A 136 -3.54 6.68 -7.22
C ALA A 136 -2.72 6.33 -5.98
N ILE A 137 -1.47 5.87 -6.16
CA ILE A 137 -0.51 5.63 -5.06
C ILE A 137 -0.19 6.93 -4.34
N TYR A 138 0.16 8.00 -5.05
CA TYR A 138 0.40 9.30 -4.40
C TYR A 138 -0.87 9.87 -3.74
N ALA A 139 -2.04 9.66 -4.34
CA ALA A 139 -3.30 10.03 -3.72
C ALA A 139 -3.57 9.22 -2.43
N ARG A 140 -3.17 7.94 -2.39
CA ARG A 140 -3.22 7.09 -1.18
C ARG A 140 -2.25 7.60 -0.11
N ARG A 141 -0.99 7.91 -0.48
CA ARG A 141 0.03 8.51 0.42
C ARG A 141 -0.48 9.78 1.10
N ARG A 142 -1.10 10.69 0.36
CA ARG A 142 -1.67 11.93 0.95
C ARG A 142 -2.85 11.70 1.90
N ARG A 143 -3.55 10.57 1.80
CA ARG A 143 -4.76 10.27 2.59
C ARG A 143 -4.50 9.39 3.81
N SER A 144 -3.36 8.70 3.87
CA SER A 144 -3.04 7.75 4.94
C SER A 144 -1.59 7.97 5.38
N ALA A 145 -1.45 8.48 6.60
CA ALA A 145 -0.13 8.67 7.23
C ALA A 145 0.59 7.32 7.42
N ASP A 146 -0.15 6.25 7.73
CA ASP A 146 0.43 4.92 7.93
C ASP A 146 1.00 4.35 6.63
N PHE A 147 0.25 4.46 5.53
CA PHE A 147 0.76 4.09 4.21
C PHE A 147 1.95 4.96 3.80
N ALA A 148 1.95 6.25 4.13
CA ALA A 148 3.09 7.13 3.86
C ALA A 148 4.36 6.66 4.58
N ARG A 149 4.27 6.32 5.88
CA ARG A 149 5.41 5.77 6.64
C ARG A 149 5.88 4.42 6.09
N ALA A 150 4.95 3.53 5.73
CA ALA A 150 5.29 2.25 5.14
C ALA A 150 5.99 2.41 3.77
N MET A 151 5.52 3.35 2.95
CA MET A 151 6.12 3.67 1.66
C MET A 151 7.52 4.28 1.82
N GLU A 152 7.74 5.12 2.84
CA GLU A 152 9.06 5.68 3.16
C GLU A 152 10.05 4.61 3.64
N ALA A 153 9.61 3.68 4.50
CA ALA A 153 10.42 2.55 4.92
C ALA A 153 10.80 1.63 3.74
N ALA A 154 9.84 1.31 2.87
CA ALA A 154 10.11 0.53 1.66
C ALA A 154 11.07 1.24 0.70
N LEU A 155 10.97 2.55 0.53
CA LEU A 155 11.93 3.32 -0.27
C LEU A 155 13.34 3.24 0.31
N ALA A 156 13.49 3.37 1.64
CA ALA A 156 14.79 3.28 2.28
C ALA A 156 15.45 1.92 2.02
N GLU A 157 14.71 0.83 2.22
CA GLU A 157 15.18 -0.54 1.92
C GLU A 157 15.53 -0.71 0.43
N GLY A 158 14.67 -0.21 -0.47
CA GLY A 158 14.91 -0.29 -1.90
C GLY A 158 16.18 0.44 -2.34
N TYR A 159 16.48 1.60 -1.74
CA TYR A 159 17.72 2.30 -2.05
C TYR A 159 18.96 1.55 -1.56
N GLU A 160 18.90 0.94 -0.37
CA GLU A 160 19.99 0.12 0.15
C GLU A 160 20.25 -1.09 -0.77
N ARG A 161 19.19 -1.80 -1.20
CA ARG A 161 19.31 -2.91 -2.15
C ARG A 161 19.87 -2.47 -3.50
N LEU A 162 19.40 -1.33 -4.01
CA LEU A 162 19.87 -0.79 -5.29
C LEU A 162 21.35 -0.38 -5.24
N GLU A 163 21.81 0.19 -4.12
CA GLU A 163 23.23 0.49 -3.88
C GLU A 163 24.08 -0.78 -3.90
N LEU A 164 23.64 -1.83 -3.19
CA LEU A 164 24.34 -3.12 -3.16
C LEU A 164 24.40 -3.78 -4.54
N ALA A 165 23.30 -3.79 -5.28
CA ALA A 165 23.25 -4.37 -6.62
C ALA A 165 24.18 -3.65 -7.60
N LEU A 166 24.26 -2.31 -7.52
CA LEU A 166 25.19 -1.53 -8.33
C LEU A 166 26.66 -1.77 -7.97
N LEU A 167 26.96 -1.94 -6.68
CA LEU A 167 28.32 -2.28 -6.23
C LEU A 167 28.73 -3.66 -6.72
N ASP A 168 27.86 -4.66 -6.60
CA ASP A 168 28.11 -6.01 -7.11
C ASP A 168 28.33 -6.01 -8.63
N ASN A 169 27.48 -5.30 -9.38
CA ASN A 169 27.64 -5.12 -10.82
C ASN A 169 28.97 -4.46 -11.20
N ALA A 170 29.38 -3.43 -10.46
CA ALA A 170 30.65 -2.76 -10.67
C ALA A 170 31.86 -3.66 -10.37
N LEU A 171 31.81 -4.45 -9.28
CA LEU A 171 32.88 -5.39 -8.93
C LEU A 171 33.04 -6.47 -10.00
N ARG A 172 31.94 -7.05 -10.48
CA ARG A 172 31.98 -8.03 -11.59
C ARG A 172 32.54 -7.42 -12.88
N SER A 173 32.25 -6.15 -13.15
CA SER A 173 32.75 -5.44 -14.32
C SER A 173 34.25 -5.07 -14.24
N LEU A 174 34.88 -5.26 -13.08
CA LEU A 174 36.27 -4.89 -12.81
C LEU A 174 37.22 -6.10 -12.72
N ASP A 175 36.77 -7.32 -13.06
CA ASP A 175 37.62 -8.52 -13.05
C ASP A 175 38.88 -8.30 -13.91
N PRO A 176 40.09 -8.26 -13.29
CA PRO A 176 41.33 -7.92 -13.98
C PRO A 176 41.91 -9.07 -14.82
N THR A 177 41.37 -10.29 -14.75
CA THR A 177 41.93 -11.47 -15.44
C THR A 177 41.40 -11.66 -16.86
N GLY A 178 40.24 -11.06 -17.18
CA GLY A 178 39.53 -11.34 -18.44
C GLY A 178 38.99 -12.76 -18.51
N GLU A 179 39.02 -13.53 -17.42
CA GLU A 179 38.29 -14.79 -17.35
C GLU A 179 36.79 -14.49 -17.37
N ASP A 180 36.11 -15.10 -18.33
CA ASP A 180 34.66 -15.15 -18.38
C ASP A 180 34.16 -15.67 -17.03
N LEU A 181 33.34 -14.88 -16.32
CA LEU A 181 32.82 -15.18 -14.97
C LEU A 181 31.85 -16.40 -14.95
N GLY A 182 31.96 -17.30 -15.92
CA GLY A 182 31.04 -18.39 -16.21
C GLY A 182 29.83 -17.93 -16.99
N GLU A 183 29.18 -18.87 -17.69
CA GLU A 183 27.90 -18.65 -18.36
C GLU A 183 26.95 -17.90 -17.41
N TRP A 184 26.28 -16.88 -17.96
CA TRP A 184 25.22 -16.13 -17.29
C TRP A 184 24.39 -17.08 -16.45
N ARG A 185 24.36 -16.88 -15.13
CA ARG A 185 23.38 -17.56 -14.28
C ARG A 185 22.00 -17.24 -14.87
N GLU A 186 21.38 -18.22 -15.52
CA GLU A 186 20.01 -18.13 -16.02
C GLU A 186 19.02 -17.80 -14.88
N THR A 187 19.41 -18.03 -13.62
CA THR A 187 18.70 -17.51 -12.47
C THR A 187 18.96 -16.02 -12.31
N VAL A 188 18.32 -15.25 -13.19
CA VAL A 188 17.92 -13.88 -12.93
C VAL A 188 16.99 -13.95 -11.71
N ASP A 189 17.44 -13.48 -10.55
CA ASP A 189 16.53 -13.30 -9.42
C ASP A 189 15.50 -12.26 -9.87
N GLU A 190 14.23 -12.65 -9.96
CA GLU A 190 13.12 -11.75 -10.34
C GLU A 190 13.03 -10.53 -9.41
N THR A 191 13.70 -10.58 -8.26
CA THR A 191 13.79 -9.49 -7.28
C THR A 191 15.09 -8.69 -7.33
N ASP A 192 16.04 -9.01 -8.21
CA ASP A 192 17.22 -8.17 -8.46
C ASP A 192 16.77 -6.85 -9.11
N PRO A 193 17.01 -5.69 -8.46
CA PRO A 193 16.62 -4.40 -8.99
C PRO A 193 17.15 -4.15 -10.41
N LEU A 194 18.35 -4.65 -10.75
CA LEU A 194 18.99 -4.45 -12.05
C LEU A 194 18.46 -5.36 -13.16
N THR A 195 17.62 -6.35 -12.83
CA THR A 195 16.82 -7.09 -13.81
C THR A 195 15.72 -6.20 -14.41
N LEU A 196 15.17 -5.30 -13.59
CA LEU A 196 14.00 -4.50 -13.94
C LEU A 196 14.35 -3.09 -14.43
N MET A 197 15.63 -2.70 -14.36
CA MET A 197 16.13 -1.43 -14.87
C MET A 197 17.63 -1.47 -15.18
N THR A 198 18.09 -0.61 -16.07
CA THR A 198 19.51 -0.48 -16.39
C THR A 198 20.31 0.13 -15.22
N PRO A 199 21.63 -0.14 -15.11
CA PRO A 199 22.49 0.51 -14.10
C PRO A 199 22.45 2.04 -14.14
N ARG A 200 22.23 2.63 -15.32
CA ARG A 200 22.05 4.08 -15.47
C ARG A 200 20.77 4.57 -14.80
N GLU A 201 19.66 3.87 -14.96
CA GLU A 201 18.38 4.20 -14.32
C GLU A 201 18.46 4.04 -12.81
N ALA A 202 19.15 3.01 -12.34
CA ALA A 202 19.45 2.80 -10.93
C ALA A 202 20.26 3.96 -10.32
N LEU A 203 21.32 4.42 -11.00
CA LEU A 203 22.10 5.59 -10.58
C LEU A 203 21.29 6.90 -10.58
N LEU A 204 20.37 7.07 -11.53
CA LEU A 204 19.44 8.20 -11.54
C LEU A 204 18.51 8.16 -10.32
N LEU A 205 17.95 6.98 -9.99
CA LEU A 205 17.12 6.80 -8.80
C LEU A 205 17.87 7.08 -7.50
N LEU A 206 19.13 6.66 -7.37
CA LEU A 206 19.96 7.04 -6.22
C LEU A 206 20.26 8.55 -6.19
N GLY A 207 20.46 9.18 -7.34
CA GLY A 207 20.58 10.64 -7.44
C GLY A 207 19.34 11.39 -6.93
N TYR A 208 18.17 10.74 -7.02
CA TYR A 208 16.88 11.24 -6.53
C TYR A 208 16.65 11.00 -5.02
N ARG A 209 17.53 10.28 -4.30
CA ARG A 209 17.45 10.02 -2.85
C ARG A 209 17.48 11.30 -1.97
N ARG A 210 17.65 12.49 -2.55
CA ARG A 210 17.76 13.75 -1.78
C ARG A 210 16.47 14.09 -1.01
N PRO A 211 16.59 14.66 0.20
CA PRO A 211 15.45 15.06 1.03
C PRO A 211 14.44 16.01 0.35
N GLU A 212 14.83 16.65 -0.76
CA GLU A 212 14.01 17.56 -1.56
C GLU A 212 12.79 16.89 -2.25
N ILE A 213 12.84 15.58 -2.55
CA ILE A 213 11.73 14.85 -3.18
C ILE A 213 10.66 14.44 -2.16
N VAL A 214 11.02 14.34 -0.88
CA VAL A 214 10.08 14.10 0.22
C VAL A 214 9.09 15.28 0.35
N GLU A 215 9.50 16.49 -0.08
CA GLU A 215 8.69 17.72 -0.04
C GLU A 215 7.89 18.02 -1.33
N GLY A 216 7.97 17.18 -2.36
CA GLY A 216 7.19 17.37 -3.60
C GLY A 216 7.62 18.53 -4.50
N ARG A 217 8.87 19.00 -4.39
CA ARG A 217 9.43 20.01 -5.31
C ARG A 217 9.69 19.39 -6.69
N PRO A 218 9.38 20.08 -7.81
CA PRO A 218 9.68 19.59 -9.15
C PRO A 218 11.18 19.46 -9.33
N HIS A 219 11.60 18.31 -9.85
CA HIS A 219 13.00 17.97 -10.02
C HIS A 219 13.59 18.66 -11.27
N THR A 220 14.61 19.49 -11.11
CA THR A 220 15.46 19.95 -12.22
C THR A 220 16.43 18.82 -12.54
N GLY A 221 16.22 18.14 -13.67
CA GLY A 221 16.91 16.92 -14.10
C GLY A 221 18.32 16.66 -13.54
N PHE A 222 18.52 15.47 -12.95
CA PHE A 222 19.78 15.02 -12.40
C PHE A 222 20.62 14.44 -13.53
N ALA A 223 21.74 15.09 -13.80
CA ALA A 223 22.77 14.53 -14.66
C ALA A 223 23.71 13.66 -13.82
N VAL A 224 23.84 12.38 -14.16
CA VAL A 224 24.87 11.52 -13.58
C VAL A 224 26.25 12.10 -13.96
N PRO A 225 27.08 12.54 -13.01
CA PRO A 225 28.39 13.09 -13.32
C PRO A 225 29.25 12.03 -14.00
N ARG A 226 29.77 12.34 -15.18
CA ARG A 226 30.79 11.51 -15.84
C ARG A 226 32.17 11.99 -15.40
N ILE A 227 32.87 11.16 -14.63
CA ILE A 227 34.25 11.43 -14.22
C ILE A 227 35.18 10.39 -14.85
N PRO A 228 36.44 10.75 -15.16
CA PRO A 228 37.44 9.79 -15.61
C PRO A 228 37.60 8.65 -14.59
N ARG A 229 37.79 7.41 -15.08
CA ARG A 229 37.88 6.20 -14.24
C ARG A 229 38.90 6.35 -13.10
N GLU A 230 40.06 6.91 -13.39
CA GLU A 230 41.12 7.14 -12.40
C GLU A 230 40.66 8.04 -11.25
N GLN A 231 39.92 9.11 -11.56
CA GLN A 231 39.38 10.02 -10.55
C GLN A 231 38.29 9.35 -9.71
N ALA A 232 37.47 8.48 -10.32
CA ALA A 232 36.48 7.68 -9.59
C ALA A 232 37.16 6.72 -8.61
N LEU A 233 38.17 5.97 -9.06
CA LEU A 233 38.94 5.03 -8.25
C LEU A 233 39.66 5.73 -7.08
N ALA A 234 40.26 6.90 -7.32
CA ALA A 234 40.91 7.69 -6.29
C ALA A 234 39.92 8.22 -5.23
N ARG A 235 38.67 8.50 -5.62
CA ARG A 235 37.61 8.87 -4.67
C ARG A 235 37.14 7.67 -3.86
N LEU A 236 36.90 6.53 -4.52
CA LEU A 236 36.50 5.29 -3.86
C LEU A 236 37.53 4.85 -2.82
N SER A 237 38.81 4.88 -3.17
CA SER A 237 39.90 4.53 -2.24
C SER A 237 39.86 5.41 -0.98
N ARG A 238 39.71 6.73 -1.13
CA ARG A 238 39.61 7.65 0.01
C ARG A 238 38.40 7.39 0.91
N GLU A 239 37.26 7.01 0.33
CA GLU A 239 36.06 6.66 1.11
C GLU A 239 36.22 5.31 1.82
N LEU A 240 36.84 4.30 1.18
CA LEU A 240 37.17 3.04 1.82
C LEU A 240 38.11 3.23 3.01
N ASP A 241 39.18 4.03 2.87
CA ASP A 241 40.10 4.38 3.96
C ASP A 241 39.38 5.10 5.10
N ARG A 242 38.37 5.92 4.78
CA ARG A 242 37.55 6.62 5.77
C ARG A 242 36.65 5.65 6.54
N VAL A 243 35.99 4.74 5.83
CA VAL A 243 35.13 3.71 6.42
C VAL A 243 35.95 2.75 7.29
N GLU A 244 37.11 2.32 6.82
CA GLU A 244 38.02 1.44 7.57
C GLU A 244 38.48 2.11 8.88
N ARG A 245 38.87 3.39 8.82
CA ARG A 245 39.21 4.17 10.03
C ARG A 245 38.05 4.29 11.01
N ARG A 246 36.82 4.43 10.53
CA ARG A 246 35.62 4.45 11.39
C ARG A 246 35.40 3.10 12.06
N LEU A 247 35.45 2.00 11.30
CA LEU A 247 35.28 0.64 11.83
C LEU A 247 36.36 0.28 12.86
N ARG A 248 37.61 0.72 12.67
CA ARG A 248 38.68 0.55 13.67
C ARG A 248 38.40 1.29 14.98
N ARG A 249 37.75 2.46 14.93
CA ARG A 249 37.35 3.24 16.11
C ARG A 249 36.14 2.66 16.85
N GLU A 250 35.26 1.94 16.14
CA GLU A 250 34.09 1.28 16.75
C GLU A 250 34.43 -0.09 17.34
N LYS A 251 35.51 -0.73 16.90
CA LYS A 251 35.98 -2.04 17.38
C LYS A 251 37.04 -1.98 18.49
N GLY A 252 37.62 -0.82 18.77
CA GLY A 252 38.61 -0.60 19.83
C GLY A 252 38.04 0.27 20.93
#